data_AF-A0A941ZZJ2-F1
#
_entry.id   AF-A0A941ZZJ2-F1
#
_cell.length_a   1.000
_cell.length_b   1.000
_cell.length_c   1.000
_cell.angle_alpha   90.00
_cell.angle_beta   90.00
_cell.angle_gamma   90.00
#
_symmetry.space_group_name_H-M   'P 1'
#
loop_
_entity.id
_entity.type
_entity.pdbx_description
1 polymer ?
#
loop_
_entity_poly.entity_id
_entity_poly.type
_entity_poly.pdbx_seq_one_letter_code
_entity_poly.pdbx_strand_id
1 'polypeptide(L)'
;AHAAEKSDEMDIFLCAKARFFIGTNSGLGLVPPIFGVPCAMTNWTPIALPQWYGADRFIPKVIWSAQLGRALTLTELFESPAAWQQFQHYFDTSALEVRDNTPDEIEELIVEMLEETAGQKVLTAEDEVLVQGYNRLAIRNGSYVGARLGRAWLRRHAAELSDLAAAPDSGEIPVATGAGHAGR
;
A
#
# COMPACT_ATOMS: atom_id res chain seq x y z
N ALA A 1 15.47 10.25 18.65
CA ALA A 1 16.59 10.91 17.94
C ALA A 1 17.72 11.41 18.86
N HIS A 2 17.49 11.61 20.17
CA HIS A 2 18.48 12.20 21.10
C HIS A 2 18.69 11.37 22.38
N ALA A 3 18.45 10.06 22.32
CA ALA A 3 18.70 9.15 23.45
C ALA A 3 20.19 8.78 23.52
N ALA A 4 20.71 8.53 24.72
CA ALA A 4 22.13 8.20 24.94
C ALA A 4 22.52 6.84 24.33
N GLU A 5 21.52 5.98 24.13
CA GLU A 5 21.60 4.62 23.61
C GLU A 5 21.49 4.58 22.07
N LYS A 6 21.37 5.75 21.42
CA LYS A 6 21.34 5.83 19.97
C LYS A 6 22.67 5.33 19.40
N SER A 7 22.59 4.34 18.53
CA SER A 7 23.70 3.82 17.73
C SER A 7 23.18 3.46 16.35
N ASP A 8 23.90 3.90 15.32
CA ASP A 8 23.54 3.63 13.93
C ASP A 8 23.64 2.11 13.65
N GLU A 9 24.59 1.42 14.28
CA GLU A 9 24.73 -0.03 14.22
C GLU A 9 23.54 -0.74 14.87
N MET A 10 23.02 -0.20 15.99
CA MET A 10 21.87 -0.76 16.68
C MET A 10 20.59 -0.61 15.86
N ASP A 11 20.40 0.53 15.17
CA ASP A 11 19.24 0.75 14.29
C ASP A 11 19.17 -0.33 13.20
N ILE A 12 20.31 -0.67 12.58
CA ILE A 12 20.39 -1.75 11.60
C ILE A 12 20.19 -3.12 12.23
N PHE A 13 20.81 -3.38 13.40
CA PHE A 13 20.67 -4.65 14.11
C PHE A 13 19.20 -4.94 14.45
N LEU A 14 18.47 -3.94 14.94
CA LEU A 14 17.04 -4.08 15.26
C LEU A 14 16.22 -4.35 14.00
N CYS A 15 16.49 -3.66 12.88
CA CYS A 15 15.83 -3.95 11.60
C CYS A 15 16.08 -5.40 11.14
N ALA A 16 17.30 -5.92 11.34
CA ALA A 16 17.70 -7.26 10.91
C ALA A 16 17.21 -8.40 11.83
N LYS A 17 16.84 -8.09 13.07
CA LYS A 17 16.49 -9.08 14.10
C LYS A 17 15.04 -9.01 14.58
N ALA A 18 14.30 -7.97 14.20
CA ALA A 18 12.89 -7.87 14.50
C ALA A 18 12.10 -9.04 13.88
N ARG A 19 10.96 -9.34 14.49
CA ARG A 19 9.99 -10.30 13.95
C ARG A 19 9.35 -9.78 12.66
N PHE A 20 9.03 -8.50 12.66
CA PHE A 20 8.62 -7.68 11.53
C PHE A 20 8.83 -6.21 11.90
N PHE A 21 8.89 -5.32 10.92
CA PHE A 21 9.06 -3.89 11.12
C PHE A 21 7.74 -3.15 10.93
N ILE A 22 7.49 -2.09 11.71
CA ILE A 22 6.33 -1.22 11.54
C ILE A 22 6.83 0.12 11.01
N GLY A 23 6.28 0.56 9.88
CA GLY A 23 6.76 1.75 9.21
C GLY A 23 5.68 2.50 8.44
N THR A 24 6.15 3.52 7.73
CA THR A 24 5.40 4.26 6.71
C THR A 24 6.25 4.33 5.43
N ASN A 25 5.82 5.08 4.41
CA ASN A 25 6.63 5.31 3.21
C ASN A 25 7.86 6.21 3.49
N SER A 26 8.84 5.65 4.18
CA SER A 26 10.10 6.29 4.56
C SER A 26 11.27 5.35 4.28
N GLY A 27 12.47 5.92 4.09
CA GLY A 27 13.64 5.16 3.64
C GLY A 27 14.04 4.01 4.58
N LEU A 28 13.84 4.14 5.89
CA LEU A 28 14.19 3.08 6.84
C LEU A 28 13.35 1.81 6.67
N GLY A 29 12.12 1.94 6.15
CA GLY A 29 11.26 0.79 5.84
C GLY A 29 11.84 -0.14 4.77
N LEU A 30 12.82 0.33 3.98
CA LEU A 30 13.52 -0.47 2.97
C LEU A 30 14.64 -1.34 3.55
N VAL A 31 15.06 -1.11 4.81
CA VAL A 31 16.18 -1.83 5.43
C VAL A 31 15.79 -3.23 5.92
N PRO A 32 14.70 -3.43 6.70
CA PRO A 32 14.33 -4.75 7.21
C PRO A 32 14.17 -5.83 6.11
N PRO A 33 13.53 -5.56 4.96
CA PRO A 33 13.34 -6.58 3.93
C PRO A 33 14.65 -7.10 3.33
N ILE A 34 15.75 -6.33 3.37
CA ILE A 34 17.08 -6.77 2.93
C ILE A 34 17.57 -7.97 3.78
N PHE A 35 17.13 -8.05 5.04
CA PHE A 35 17.45 -9.15 5.95
C PHE A 35 16.36 -10.24 5.98
N GLY A 36 15.37 -10.15 5.10
CA GLY A 36 14.21 -11.07 5.10
C GLY A 36 13.21 -10.82 6.22
N VAL A 37 13.28 -9.66 6.89
CA VAL A 37 12.31 -9.25 7.91
C VAL A 37 11.15 -8.54 7.21
N PRO A 38 9.90 -9.05 7.32
CA PRO A 38 8.76 -8.44 6.64
C PRO A 38 8.32 -7.13 7.31
N CYS A 39 7.63 -6.27 6.56
CA CYS A 39 7.18 -4.97 7.03
C CYS A 39 5.65 -4.84 7.08
N ALA A 40 5.17 -4.10 8.07
CA ALA A 40 3.82 -3.58 8.22
C ALA A 40 3.85 -2.07 7.89
N MET A 41 3.51 -1.72 6.65
CA MET A 41 3.58 -0.36 6.14
C MET A 41 2.25 0.37 6.31
N THR A 42 2.16 1.20 7.33
CA THR A 42 0.99 2.06 7.61
C THR A 42 1.09 3.37 6.87
N ASN A 43 -0.01 4.09 6.75
CA ASN A 43 -0.01 5.45 6.23
C ASN A 43 0.65 5.56 4.85
N TRP A 44 0.44 4.55 4.01
CA TRP A 44 1.17 4.45 2.75
C TRP A 44 0.60 5.39 1.69
N THR A 45 1.48 6.17 1.08
CA THR A 45 1.22 6.93 -0.15
C THR A 45 2.51 6.89 -0.96
N PRO A 46 2.50 6.35 -2.19
CA PRO A 46 1.36 6.20 -3.09
C PRO A 46 0.87 4.76 -3.21
N ILE A 47 -0.44 4.55 -3.38
CA ILE A 47 -1.02 3.19 -3.49
C ILE A 47 -0.58 2.45 -4.76
N ALA A 48 -0.32 3.17 -5.86
CA ALA A 48 0.12 2.58 -7.12
C ALA A 48 1.61 2.20 -7.14
N LEU A 49 2.38 2.49 -6.08
CA LEU A 49 3.74 1.99 -5.90
C LEU A 49 3.83 1.28 -4.54
N PRO A 50 3.25 0.07 -4.41
CA PRO A 50 3.42 -0.72 -3.18
C PRO A 50 4.89 -1.11 -3.01
N GLN A 51 5.32 -1.46 -1.79
CA GLN A 51 6.66 -2.05 -1.61
C GLN A 51 6.84 -3.31 -2.48
N TRP A 52 8.02 -3.54 -3.05
CA TRP A 52 8.25 -4.69 -3.94
C TRP A 52 8.33 -6.05 -3.23
N TYR A 53 8.46 -6.05 -1.91
CA TYR A 53 8.64 -7.28 -1.13
C TYR A 53 7.28 -7.93 -0.84
N GLY A 54 7.02 -9.10 -1.44
CA GLY A 54 5.74 -9.81 -1.30
C GLY A 54 5.44 -10.31 0.13
N ALA A 55 6.44 -10.33 1.01
CA ALA A 55 6.25 -10.64 2.44
C ALA A 55 5.70 -9.44 3.23
N ASP A 56 5.75 -8.23 2.67
CA ASP A 56 5.26 -7.03 3.33
C ASP A 56 3.75 -6.87 3.17
N ARG A 57 3.16 -6.17 4.12
CA ARG A 57 1.77 -5.76 4.09
C ARG A 57 1.69 -4.25 4.21
N PHE A 58 0.69 -3.65 3.59
CA PHE A 58 0.50 -2.22 3.69
C PHE A 58 -0.96 -1.81 3.78
N ILE A 59 -1.21 -0.64 4.36
CA ILE A 59 -2.49 0.05 4.31
C ILE A 59 -2.27 1.48 3.80
N PRO A 60 -2.98 1.92 2.75
CA PRO A 60 -2.84 3.25 2.21
C PRO A 60 -3.52 4.29 3.12
N LYS A 61 -3.06 5.54 3.01
CA LYS A 61 -3.85 6.68 3.51
C LYS A 61 -5.14 6.80 2.71
N VAL A 62 -6.21 7.26 3.36
CA VAL A 62 -7.50 7.49 2.69
C VAL A 62 -7.46 8.85 1.99
N ILE A 63 -7.79 8.87 0.70
CA ILE A 63 -7.87 10.11 -0.09
C ILE A 63 -9.33 10.57 -0.12
N TRP A 64 -9.61 11.72 0.48
CA TRP A 64 -10.94 12.30 0.55
C TRP A 64 -11.09 13.45 -0.44
N SER A 65 -12.15 13.41 -1.25
CA SER A 65 -12.49 14.47 -2.18
C SER A 65 -13.45 15.45 -1.52
N ALA A 66 -13.01 16.69 -1.33
CA ALA A 66 -13.88 17.77 -0.85
C ALA A 66 -15.02 18.05 -1.84
N GLN A 67 -14.77 17.85 -3.14
CA GLN A 67 -15.77 18.04 -4.19
C GLN A 67 -16.89 16.98 -4.16
N LEU A 68 -16.53 15.70 -3.97
CA LEU A 68 -17.50 14.61 -3.90
C LEU A 68 -18.11 14.45 -2.51
N GLY A 69 -17.51 15.06 -1.48
CA GLY A 69 -17.93 14.93 -0.09
C GLY A 69 -17.76 13.51 0.46
N ARG A 70 -16.83 12.72 -0.11
CA ARG A 70 -16.55 11.34 0.29
C ARG A 70 -15.11 10.92 -0.05
N ALA A 71 -14.70 9.77 0.48
CA ALA A 71 -13.49 9.10 0.05
C ALA A 71 -13.59 8.69 -1.42
N LEU A 72 -12.46 8.76 -2.13
CA LEU A 72 -12.35 8.18 -3.45
C LEU A 72 -12.44 6.65 -3.34
N THR A 73 -13.11 6.00 -4.30
CA THR A 73 -13.03 4.54 -4.42
C THR A 73 -11.64 4.13 -4.91
N LEU A 74 -11.29 2.84 -4.85
CA LEU A 74 -10.02 2.37 -5.40
C LEU A 74 -9.92 2.67 -6.89
N THR A 75 -11.00 2.43 -7.64
CA THR A 75 -11.06 2.68 -9.08
C THR A 75 -10.84 4.16 -9.37
N GLU A 76 -11.57 5.07 -8.71
CA GLU A 76 -11.38 6.52 -8.87
C GLU A 76 -9.96 6.96 -8.53
N LEU A 77 -9.37 6.37 -7.48
CA LEU A 77 -8.00 6.66 -7.09
C LEU A 77 -7.02 6.23 -8.19
N PHE A 78 -7.07 4.98 -8.66
CA PHE A 78 -6.18 4.44 -9.70
C PHE A 78 -6.37 5.09 -11.07
N GLU A 79 -7.57 5.58 -11.39
CA GLU A 79 -7.87 6.32 -12.62
C GLU A 79 -7.47 7.81 -12.56
N SER A 80 -6.90 8.26 -11.43
CA SER A 80 -6.43 9.63 -11.23
C SER A 80 -4.91 9.69 -10.97
N PRO A 81 -4.26 10.85 -11.18
CA PRO A 81 -2.85 10.99 -10.83
C PRO A 81 -2.59 10.76 -9.33
N ALA A 82 -3.60 10.93 -8.46
CA ALA A 82 -3.47 10.84 -7.00
C ALA A 82 -2.95 9.47 -6.53
N ALA A 83 -3.24 8.38 -7.24
CA ALA A 83 -2.73 7.04 -6.89
C ALA A 83 -1.20 6.94 -6.90
N TRP A 84 -0.52 7.84 -7.61
CA TRP A 84 0.93 7.85 -7.83
C TRP A 84 1.68 8.89 -6.99
N GLN A 85 0.98 9.68 -6.18
CA GLN A 85 1.55 10.87 -5.54
C GLN A 85 2.11 10.57 -4.16
N GLN A 86 3.36 10.98 -3.95
CA GLN A 86 4.08 10.83 -2.69
C GLN A 86 4.14 12.14 -1.89
N PHE A 87 3.90 13.26 -2.56
CA PHE A 87 4.12 14.59 -2.00
C PHE A 87 2.79 15.25 -1.64
N GLN A 88 2.71 15.76 -0.41
CA GLN A 88 1.54 16.46 0.12
C GLN A 88 1.07 17.61 -0.79
N HIS A 89 2.01 18.31 -1.45
CA HIS A 89 1.73 19.43 -2.33
C HIS A 89 0.71 19.13 -3.45
N TYR A 90 0.74 17.92 -4.02
CA TYR A 90 -0.24 17.53 -5.04
C TYR A 90 -1.66 17.54 -4.47
N PHE A 91 -1.85 17.00 -3.28
CA PHE A 91 -3.16 16.85 -2.66
C PHE A 91 -3.72 18.21 -2.24
N ASP A 92 -2.88 19.07 -1.64
CA ASP A 92 -3.24 20.44 -1.23
C ASP A 92 -3.74 21.27 -2.42
N THR A 93 -3.14 21.08 -3.60
CA THR A 93 -3.49 21.83 -4.82
C THR A 93 -4.62 21.21 -5.64
N SER A 94 -5.02 19.96 -5.33
CA SER A 94 -6.05 19.21 -6.05
C SER A 94 -7.39 19.12 -5.31
N ALA A 95 -7.57 19.90 -4.23
CA ALA A 95 -8.74 19.83 -3.35
C ALA A 95 -9.01 18.40 -2.81
N LEU A 96 -7.92 17.65 -2.58
CA LEU A 96 -7.94 16.33 -1.98
C LEU A 96 -7.32 16.40 -0.58
N GLU A 97 -7.97 15.77 0.39
CA GLU A 97 -7.43 15.61 1.74
C GLU A 97 -6.83 14.21 1.87
N VAL A 98 -5.61 14.14 2.39
CA VAL A 98 -4.97 12.87 2.73
C VAL A 98 -5.21 12.61 4.21
N ARG A 99 -5.85 11.48 4.54
CA ARG A 99 -6.20 11.12 5.91
C ARG A 99 -5.36 9.93 6.39
N ASP A 100 -4.76 10.12 7.55
CA ASP A 100 -3.97 9.10 8.23
C ASP A 100 -4.84 7.92 8.65
N ASN A 101 -4.23 6.75 8.71
CA ASN A 101 -4.89 5.57 9.23
C ASN A 101 -5.24 5.76 10.71
N THR A 102 -6.40 5.25 11.10
CA THR A 102 -6.82 5.29 12.50
C THR A 102 -5.99 4.29 13.33
N PRO A 103 -5.93 4.45 14.68
CA PRO A 103 -5.30 3.46 15.54
C PRO A 103 -5.85 2.04 15.32
N ASP A 104 -7.16 1.90 15.13
CA ASP A 104 -7.82 0.60 14.88
C ASP A 104 -7.36 -0.02 13.54
N GLU A 105 -7.24 0.79 12.47
CA GLU A 105 -6.74 0.31 11.18
C GLU A 105 -5.28 -0.16 11.28
N ILE A 106 -4.47 0.55 12.06
CA ILE A 106 -3.08 0.15 12.32
C ILE A 106 -3.07 -1.15 13.13
N GLU A 107 -3.84 -1.23 14.21
CA GLU A 107 -3.93 -2.41 15.07
C GLU A 107 -4.29 -3.67 14.28
N GLU A 108 -5.29 -3.59 13.40
CA GLU A 108 -5.70 -4.72 12.56
C GLU A 108 -4.57 -5.24 11.66
N LEU A 109 -3.78 -4.34 11.07
CA LEU A 109 -2.61 -4.71 10.27
C LEU A 109 -1.54 -5.38 11.14
N ILE A 110 -1.30 -4.85 12.35
CA ILE A 110 -0.32 -5.43 13.28
C ILE A 110 -0.75 -6.82 13.75
N VAL A 111 -2.03 -7.02 14.04
CA VAL A 111 -2.58 -8.33 14.41
C VAL A 111 -2.38 -9.33 13.28
N GLU A 112 -2.70 -8.96 12.04
CA GLU A 112 -2.45 -9.81 10.87
C GLU A 112 -0.97 -10.18 10.72
N MET A 113 -0.06 -9.21 10.90
CA MET A 113 1.38 -9.47 10.84
C MET A 113 1.86 -10.40 11.95
N LEU A 114 1.31 -10.29 13.15
CA LEU A 114 1.57 -11.22 14.25
C LEU A 114 1.06 -12.64 13.93
N GLU A 115 -0.12 -12.78 13.32
CA GLU A 115 -0.66 -14.07 12.88
C GLU A 115 0.21 -14.69 11.78
N GLU A 116 0.52 -13.95 10.71
CA GLU A 116 1.32 -14.44 9.57
C GLU A 116 2.73 -14.85 9.99
N THR A 117 3.41 -14.04 10.79
CA THR A 117 4.75 -14.36 11.30
C THR A 117 4.75 -15.49 12.33
N ALA A 118 3.60 -15.89 12.86
CA ALA A 118 3.42 -17.11 13.65
C ALA A 118 3.16 -18.36 12.77
N GLY A 119 3.15 -18.21 11.44
CA GLY A 119 2.87 -19.29 10.49
C GLY A 119 1.38 -19.59 10.31
N GLN A 120 0.49 -18.69 10.73
CA GLN A 120 -0.95 -18.88 10.58
C GLN A 120 -1.41 -18.52 9.16
N LYS A 121 -2.39 -19.26 8.65
CA LYS A 121 -3.09 -18.88 7.41
C LYS A 121 -4.12 -17.81 7.73
N VAL A 122 -3.86 -16.57 7.32
CA VAL A 122 -4.71 -15.41 7.67
C VAL A 122 -5.81 -15.10 6.66
N LEU A 123 -5.66 -15.50 5.39
CA LEU A 123 -6.63 -15.24 4.32
C LEU A 123 -7.58 -16.43 4.12
N THR A 124 -8.87 -16.12 3.96
CA THR A 124 -9.87 -17.08 3.48
C THR A 124 -9.88 -17.15 1.96
N ALA A 125 -10.67 -18.08 1.39
CA ALA A 125 -10.84 -18.14 -0.07
C ALA A 125 -11.48 -16.87 -0.63
N GLU A 126 -12.39 -16.26 0.13
CA GLU A 126 -13.03 -14.99 -0.21
C GLU A 126 -12.02 -13.84 -0.18
N ASP A 127 -11.12 -13.79 0.82
CA ASP A 127 -10.07 -12.78 0.87
C ASP A 127 -9.12 -12.89 -0.34
N GLU A 128 -8.80 -14.10 -0.78
CA GLU A 128 -7.97 -14.32 -1.98
C GLU A 128 -8.62 -13.73 -3.23
N VAL A 129 -9.96 -13.78 -3.36
CA VAL A 129 -10.68 -13.12 -4.45
C VAL A 129 -10.48 -11.61 -4.40
N LEU A 130 -10.53 -11.00 -3.21
CA LEU A 130 -10.30 -9.56 -3.03
C LEU A 130 -8.87 -9.15 -3.42
N VAL A 131 -7.89 -9.99 -3.08
CA VAL A 131 -6.49 -9.82 -3.51
C VAL A 131 -6.39 -9.82 -5.03
N GLN A 132 -7.05 -10.76 -5.71
CA GLN A 132 -7.05 -10.80 -7.17
C GLN A 132 -7.70 -9.56 -7.79
N GLY A 133 -8.82 -9.09 -7.22
CA GLY A 133 -9.47 -7.85 -7.65
C GLY A 133 -8.54 -6.65 -7.56
N TYR A 134 -7.81 -6.51 -6.45
CA TYR A 134 -6.84 -5.43 -6.26
C TYR A 134 -5.67 -5.55 -7.25
N ASN A 135 -5.10 -6.75 -7.40
CA ASN A 135 -3.99 -6.98 -8.33
C ASN A 135 -4.38 -6.65 -9.78
N ARG A 136 -5.59 -7.04 -10.21
CA ARG A 136 -6.10 -6.66 -11.54
C ARG A 136 -6.23 -5.16 -11.70
N LEU A 137 -6.79 -4.47 -10.70
CA LEU A 137 -6.92 -3.02 -10.73
C LEU A 137 -5.56 -2.34 -10.87
N ALA A 138 -4.58 -2.78 -10.08
CA ALA A 138 -3.22 -2.26 -10.11
C ALA A 138 -2.57 -2.47 -11.49
N ILE A 139 -2.58 -3.70 -12.01
CA ILE A 139 -1.95 -4.04 -13.30
C ILE A 139 -2.62 -3.30 -14.46
N ARG A 140 -3.96 -3.24 -14.50
CA ARG A 140 -4.70 -2.55 -15.57
C ARG A 140 -4.36 -1.06 -15.64
N ASN A 141 -4.03 -0.44 -14.50
CA ASN A 141 -3.67 0.97 -14.41
C ASN A 141 -2.15 1.21 -14.45
N GLY A 142 -1.34 0.21 -14.84
CA GLY A 142 0.10 0.35 -15.04
C GLY A 142 0.96 0.23 -13.79
N SER A 143 0.37 -0.17 -12.66
CA SER A 143 1.10 -0.54 -11.43
C SER A 143 1.59 -2.00 -11.53
N TYR A 144 2.00 -2.59 -10.40
CA TYR A 144 2.54 -3.95 -10.30
C TYR A 144 2.06 -4.64 -9.01
N VAL A 145 2.21 -5.97 -8.97
CA VAL A 145 1.95 -6.76 -7.77
C VAL A 145 3.20 -6.74 -6.88
N GLY A 146 3.07 -6.14 -5.70
CA GLY A 146 4.11 -6.09 -4.68
C GLY A 146 3.57 -6.56 -3.33
N ALA A 147 3.84 -5.80 -2.28
CA ALA A 147 3.24 -5.93 -0.96
C ALA A 147 1.72 -5.97 -1.09
N ARG A 148 1.09 -6.85 -0.31
CA ARG A 148 -0.38 -7.01 -0.33
C ARG A 148 -1.02 -6.00 0.61
N LEU A 149 -2.20 -5.50 0.25
CA LEU A 149 -3.05 -4.76 1.18
C LEU A 149 -3.38 -5.60 2.42
N GLY A 150 -3.44 -4.97 3.60
CA GLY A 150 -3.91 -5.63 4.83
C GLY A 150 -5.30 -6.26 4.66
N ARG A 151 -5.53 -7.44 5.26
CA ARG A 151 -6.76 -8.22 5.21
C ARG A 151 -8.00 -7.40 5.57
N ALA A 152 -7.93 -6.66 6.68
CA ALA A 152 -9.07 -5.84 7.09
C ALA A 152 -9.36 -4.72 6.08
N TRP A 153 -8.32 -4.16 5.45
CA TRP A 153 -8.46 -3.15 4.41
C TRP A 153 -9.10 -3.72 3.14
N LEU A 154 -8.66 -4.91 2.69
CA LEU A 154 -9.30 -5.66 1.59
C LEU A 154 -10.79 -5.83 1.86
N ARG A 155 -11.15 -6.30 3.06
CA ARG A 155 -12.55 -6.53 3.46
C ARG A 155 -13.40 -5.26 3.49
N ARG A 156 -12.84 -4.12 3.89
CA ARG A 156 -13.54 -2.81 3.81
C ARG A 156 -13.93 -2.43 2.38
N HIS A 157 -13.19 -2.94 1.39
CA HIS A 157 -13.40 -2.66 -0.03
C HIS A 157 -13.93 -3.89 -0.78
N ALA A 158 -14.52 -4.85 -0.05
CA ALA A 158 -14.89 -6.15 -0.60
C ALA A 158 -15.87 -6.04 -1.78
N ALA A 159 -16.82 -5.10 -1.75
CA ALA A 159 -17.79 -4.92 -2.82
C ALA A 159 -17.08 -4.57 -4.14
N GLU A 160 -16.28 -3.50 -4.15
CA GLU A 160 -15.54 -3.04 -5.33
C GLU A 160 -14.53 -4.09 -5.81
N LEU A 161 -13.78 -4.71 -4.89
CA LEU A 161 -12.76 -5.69 -5.22
C LEU A 161 -13.34 -7.00 -5.75
N SER A 162 -14.52 -7.43 -5.27
CA SER A 162 -15.19 -8.62 -5.79
C SER A 162 -15.65 -8.41 -7.23
N ASP A 163 -16.19 -7.23 -7.55
CA ASP A 163 -16.62 -6.89 -8.91
C ASP A 163 -15.42 -6.87 -9.88
N LEU A 164 -14.29 -6.29 -9.46
CA LEU A 164 -13.05 -6.27 -10.22
C LEU A 164 -12.46 -7.68 -10.44
N ALA A 165 -12.60 -8.57 -9.46
CA ALA A 165 -12.19 -9.97 -9.57
C ALA A 165 -13.09 -10.81 -10.50
N ALA A 166 -14.34 -10.40 -10.69
CA ALA A 166 -15.27 -11.05 -11.63
C ALA A 166 -15.14 -10.54 -13.07
N ALA A 167 -14.61 -9.33 -13.27
CA ALA A 167 -14.47 -8.73 -14.58
C ALA A 167 -13.53 -9.55 -15.51
N PRO A 168 -13.89 -9.77 -16.78
CA PRO A 168 -13.03 -10.47 -17.73
C PRO A 168 -11.74 -9.69 -17.97
N ASP A 169 -10.61 -10.40 -18.14
CA ASP A 169 -9.34 -9.77 -18.51
C ASP A 169 -9.49 -9.11 -19.89
N SER A 170 -9.64 -7.79 -19.91
CA SER A 170 -9.45 -7.00 -21.12
C SER A 170 -7.96 -7.06 -21.42
N GLY A 171 -7.54 -8.00 -22.29
CA GLY A 171 -6.14 -8.36 -22.57
C GLY A 171 -5.24 -7.27 -23.17
N GLU A 172 -5.53 -6.00 -22.94
CA GLU A 172 -4.69 -4.86 -23.31
C GLU A 172 -4.04 -4.28 -22.05
N ILE A 173 -2.76 -4.58 -21.86
CA ILE A 173 -1.90 -3.75 -21.01
C ILE A 173 -1.73 -2.42 -21.75
N PRO A 174 -2.12 -1.27 -21.18
CA PRO A 174 -1.85 0.01 -21.80
C PRO A 174 -0.33 0.17 -21.92
N VAL A 175 0.20 0.07 -23.14
CA VAL A 175 1.60 0.42 -23.41
C VAL A 175 1.70 1.92 -23.16
N ALA A 176 2.47 2.32 -22.15
CA ALA A 176 2.78 3.72 -21.91
C ALA A 176 3.42 4.30 -23.17
N THR A 177 2.65 5.06 -23.95
CA THR A 177 3.18 5.81 -25.08
C THR A 177 4.04 6.92 -24.47
N GLY A 178 5.35 6.78 -24.62
CA GLY A 178 6.32 7.75 -24.14
C GLY A 178 5.95 9.15 -24.66
N ALA A 179 5.64 10.05 -23.73
CA ALA A 179 5.56 11.46 -24.04
C ALA A 179 6.95 11.88 -24.55
N GLY A 180 7.02 12.18 -25.85
CA GLY A 180 8.19 12.74 -26.49
C GLY A 180 8.63 13.99 -25.72
N HIS A 181 9.84 13.95 -25.18
CA HIS A 181 10.47 15.11 -24.60
C HIS A 181 10.87 16.04 -25.75
N ALA A 182 9.98 16.95 -26.11
CA ALA A 182 10.29 18.07 -26.97
C ALA A 182 10.95 19.18 -26.12
N GLY A 183 12.26 19.35 -26.31
CA GLY A 183 12.98 20.60 -26.08
C GLY A 183 13.37 20.94 -24.65
N ARG A 184 14.67 20.93 -24.37
CA ARG A 184 15.53 22.12 -24.42
C ARG A 184 16.99 21.73 -24.58
#